data_AF-A0A2T2WK37-F1
#
_entry.id   AF-A0A2T2WK37-F1
#
_cell.length_a   1.000
_cell.length_b   1.000
_cell.length_c   1.000
_cell.angle_alpha   90.00
_cell.angle_beta   90.00
_cell.angle_gamma   90.00
#
_symmetry.space_group_name_H-M   'P 1'
#
loop_
_entity.id
_entity.type
_entity.pdbx_description
1 polymer ?
#
loop_
_entity_poly.entity_id
_entity_poly.type
_entity_poly.pdbx_seq_one_letter_code
_entity_poly.pdbx_strand_id
1 'polypeptide(L)'
;MRATDAAYAVLKSQGQPMDVQDLLDEALTQLGVDREARIAARLYTDINLDSRFQYRGGSTWGLKEWQPKSSGRNTSSRDRGGYEDDDGEDLEEDDG
;
A
#
# COMPACT_ATOMS: atom_id res chain seq x y z
N MET A 1 5.27 -21.16 -3.56
CA MET A 1 4.61 -19.91 -3.99
C MET A 1 4.31 -19.10 -2.74
N ARG A 2 4.72 -17.83 -2.63
CA ARG A 2 4.34 -17.02 -1.47
C ARG A 2 2.89 -16.57 -1.60
N ALA A 3 2.22 -16.28 -0.49
CA ALA A 3 0.83 -15.82 -0.54
C ALA A 3 0.68 -14.47 -1.27
N THR A 4 1.70 -13.61 -1.21
CA THR A 4 1.76 -12.40 -2.05
C THR A 4 1.94 -12.69 -3.54
N ASP A 5 2.56 -13.81 -3.93
CA ASP A 5 2.66 -14.20 -5.34
C ASP A 5 1.29 -14.66 -5.88
N ALA A 6 0.45 -15.28 -5.04
CA ALA A 6 -0.94 -15.60 -5.38
C ALA A 6 -1.77 -14.33 -5.58
N ALA A 7 -1.74 -13.39 -4.63
CA ALA A 7 -2.41 -12.10 -4.78
C ALA A 7 -1.93 -11.33 -6.02
N TYR A 8 -0.62 -11.37 -6.30
CA TYR A 8 -0.07 -10.76 -7.51
C TYR A 8 -0.62 -11.44 -8.78
N ALA A 9 -0.67 -12.78 -8.82
CA ALA A 9 -1.23 -13.53 -9.94
C ALA A 9 -2.72 -13.26 -10.16
N VAL A 10 -3.52 -13.15 -9.09
CA VAL A 10 -4.93 -12.74 -9.15
C VAL A 10 -5.08 -11.39 -9.85
N LEU A 11 -4.41 -10.35 -9.34
CA LEU A 11 -4.49 -9.02 -9.96
C LEU A 11 -3.98 -9.03 -11.39
N LYS A 12 -2.88 -9.74 -11.67
CA LYS A 12 -2.30 -9.83 -13.01
C LYS A 12 -3.27 -10.47 -14.01
N SER A 13 -4.02 -11.48 -13.58
CA SER A 13 -5.05 -12.15 -14.38
C SER A 13 -6.30 -11.28 -14.57
N GLN A 14 -6.75 -10.58 -13.52
CA GLN A 14 -7.93 -9.70 -13.57
C GLN A 14 -7.67 -8.44 -14.42
N GLY A 15 -6.46 -7.89 -14.38
CA GLY A 15 -6.06 -6.72 -15.16
C GLY A 15 -6.63 -5.38 -14.68
N GLN A 16 -7.35 -5.37 -13.56
CA GLN A 16 -7.94 -4.18 -12.96
C GLN A 16 -7.85 -4.20 -11.43
N PRO A 17 -7.96 -3.02 -10.77
CA PRO A 17 -7.96 -2.96 -9.31
C PRO A 17 -9.11 -3.76 -8.68
N MET A 18 -8.86 -4.35 -7.52
CA MET A 18 -9.79 -5.24 -6.81
C MET A 18 -9.91 -4.86 -5.33
N ASP A 19 -11.08 -5.05 -4.72
CA ASP A 19 -11.24 -4.87 -3.27
C ASP A 19 -10.31 -5.82 -2.51
N VAL A 20 -9.78 -5.35 -1.39
CA VAL A 20 -8.81 -6.14 -0.63
C VAL A 20 -9.42 -7.41 -0.04
N GLN A 21 -10.71 -7.44 0.32
CA GLN A 21 -11.33 -8.67 0.82
C GLN A 21 -11.40 -9.73 -0.28
N ASP A 22 -11.87 -9.34 -1.47
CA ASP A 22 -11.97 -10.26 -2.60
C ASP A 22 -10.57 -10.73 -3.05
N LEU A 23 -9.58 -9.83 -3.04
CA LEU A 23 -8.19 -10.16 -3.36
C LEU A 23 -7.61 -11.20 -2.40
N LEU A 24 -7.86 -11.05 -1.09
CA LEU A 24 -7.43 -12.03 -0.09
C LEU A 24 -8.10 -13.39 -0.34
N ASP A 25 -9.39 -13.40 -0.64
CA ASP A 25 -10.17 -14.62 -0.84
C ASP A 25 -9.72 -15.39 -2.09
N GLU A 26 -9.55 -14.68 -3.20
CA GLU A 26 -9.05 -15.26 -4.45
C GLU A 26 -7.61 -15.79 -4.29
N ALA A 27 -6.76 -15.05 -3.57
CA ALA A 27 -5.38 -15.48 -3.33
C ALA A 27 -5.30 -16.75 -2.46
N LEU A 28 -6.11 -16.84 -1.40
CA LEU A 28 -6.19 -18.02 -0.54
C LEU A 28 -6.80 -19.21 -1.29
N THR A 29 -7.81 -18.96 -2.12
CA THR A 29 -8.42 -19.97 -3.00
C THR A 29 -7.39 -20.57 -3.97
N GLN A 30 -6.55 -19.74 -4.60
CA GLN A 30 -5.45 -20.23 -5.46
C GLN A 30 -4.42 -21.07 -4.70
N LEU A 31 -4.23 -20.82 -3.41
CA LEU A 31 -3.34 -21.61 -2.56
C LEU A 31 -4.00 -22.87 -1.98
N GLY A 32 -5.32 -23.04 -2.16
CA GLY A 32 -6.08 -24.14 -1.54
C GLY A 32 -6.12 -24.04 -0.01
N VAL A 33 -6.07 -22.83 0.54
CA VAL A 33 -6.04 -22.57 1.99
C VAL A 33 -7.38 -21.98 2.41
N ASP A 34 -7.96 -22.52 3.47
CA ASP A 34 -9.18 -21.98 4.05
C ASP A 34 -8.96 -20.58 4.63
N ARG A 35 -10.02 -19.78 4.54
CA ARG A 35 -9.99 -18.40 5.04
C ARG A 35 -10.10 -18.37 6.56
N GLU A 36 -8.95 -18.33 7.22
CA GLU A 36 -8.87 -18.03 8.65
C GLU A 36 -8.45 -16.59 8.90
N ALA A 37 -8.99 -15.97 9.96
CA ALA A 37 -8.70 -14.57 10.30
C ALA A 37 -7.20 -14.29 10.46
N ARG A 38 -6.44 -15.22 11.06
CA ARG A 38 -4.98 -15.07 11.23
C ARG A 38 -4.23 -15.13 9.90
N ILE A 39 -4.65 -16.01 9.00
CA ILE A 39 -4.03 -16.19 7.68
C ILE A 39 -4.33 -14.98 6.80
N ALA A 40 -5.58 -14.53 6.77
CA ALA A 40 -6.00 -13.35 6.03
C ALA A 40 -5.29 -12.07 6.54
N ALA A 41 -5.21 -11.88 7.85
CA ALA A 41 -4.48 -10.75 8.44
C ALA A 41 -3.00 -10.78 8.06
N ARG A 42 -2.37 -11.98 8.08
CA ARG A 42 -0.97 -12.12 7.68
C ARG A 42 -0.75 -11.76 6.21
N LEU A 43 -1.60 -12.26 5.31
CA LEU A 43 -1.51 -11.94 3.89
C LEU A 43 -1.76 -10.44 3.65
N TYR A 44 -2.72 -9.83 4.33
CA TYR A 44 -2.95 -8.39 4.26
C TYR A 44 -1.71 -7.59 4.68
N THR A 45 -1.06 -7.95 5.79
CA THR A 45 0.21 -7.33 6.19
C THR A 45 1.30 -7.54 5.13
N ASP A 46 1.45 -8.76 4.61
CA ASP A 46 2.47 -9.04 3.60
C ASP A 46 2.21 -8.26 2.29
N ILE A 47 0.95 -8.07 1.87
CA ILE A 47 0.57 -7.21 0.73
C ILE A 47 0.93 -5.75 0.99
N ASN A 48 0.63 -5.22 2.18
CA ASN A 48 0.96 -3.83 2.54
C ASN A 48 2.48 -3.55 2.53
N LEU A 49 3.29 -4.56 2.81
CA LEU A 49 4.75 -4.47 2.80
C LEU A 49 5.37 -4.70 1.41
N ASP A 50 4.59 -5.19 0.44
CA ASP A 50 5.07 -5.58 -0.87
C ASP A 50 4.90 -4.45 -1.88
N SER A 51 6.03 -3.87 -2.30
CA SER A 51 6.09 -2.71 -3.21
C SER A 51 5.53 -2.94 -4.63
N ARG A 52 5.18 -4.18 -4.99
CA ARG A 52 4.50 -4.51 -6.26
C ARG A 52 3.05 -4.04 -6.25
N PHE A 53 2.43 -3.99 -5.08
CA PHE A 53 1.04 -3.58 -4.90
C PHE A 53 0.95 -2.06 -4.68
N GLN A 54 -0.16 -1.49 -5.12
CA GLN A 54 -0.44 -0.07 -5.01
C GLN A 54 -1.89 0.12 -4.58
N TYR A 55 -2.10 0.86 -3.50
CA TYR A 55 -3.44 1.29 -3.09
C TYR A 55 -4.05 2.25 -4.12
N ARG A 56 -5.32 2.05 -4.46
CA ARG A 56 -6.06 2.79 -5.48
C ARG A 56 -7.24 3.61 -4.94
N GLY A 57 -7.47 3.59 -3.62
CA GLY A 57 -8.62 4.23 -2.98
C GLY A 57 -9.75 3.23 -2.68
N GLY A 58 -10.60 3.54 -1.69
CA GLY A 58 -11.78 2.75 -1.35
C GLY A 58 -11.49 1.25 -1.14
N SER A 59 -10.49 0.91 -0.33
CA SER A 59 -10.07 -0.50 -0.07
C SER A 59 -9.58 -1.28 -1.31
N THR A 60 -9.44 -0.62 -2.45
CA THR A 60 -9.08 -1.27 -3.71
C THR A 60 -7.56 -1.24 -3.93
N TRP A 61 -7.01 -2.35 -4.42
CA TRP A 61 -5.59 -2.54 -4.69
C TRP A 61 -5.33 -2.92 -6.14
N GLY A 62 -4.20 -2.47 -6.67
CA GLY A 62 -3.75 -2.80 -8.02
C GLY A 62 -2.25 -3.05 -8.09
N LEU A 63 -1.74 -3.31 -9.29
CA LEU A 63 -0.31 -3.51 -9.53
C LEU A 63 0.38 -2.21 -9.94
N LYS A 64 1.56 -1.96 -9.38
CA LYS A 64 2.38 -0.79 -9.71
C LYS A 64 2.82 -0.76 -11.18
N GLU A 65 3.01 -1.93 -11.80
CA GLU A 65 3.40 -2.06 -13.21
C GLU A 65 2.32 -1.65 -14.22
N TRP A 66 1.07 -1.49 -13.79
CA TRP A 66 0.01 -0.95 -14.65
C TRP A 66 0.19 0.54 -14.94
N GLN A 67 1.03 1.23 -14.16
CA GLN A 67 1.42 2.58 -14.47
C GLN A 67 2.36 2.57 -15.69
N PRO A 68 2.14 3.44 -16.69
CA PRO A 68 3.09 3.59 -17.77
C PRO A 68 4.46 3.92 -17.18
N LYS A 69 5.49 3.19 -17.62
CA LYS A 69 6.87 3.48 -17.25
C LYS A 69 7.19 4.87 -17.76
N SER A 70 7.10 5.87 -16.88
CA SER A 70 7.39 7.25 -17.23
C SER A 70 8.82 7.30 -17.78
N SER A 71 8.96 7.58 -19.08
CA SER A 71 10.25 7.89 -19.69
C SER A 71 10.76 9.15 -19.00
N GLY A 72 11.77 8.98 -18.15
CA GLY A 72 12.42 9.97 -17.31
C GLY A 72 11.91 11.41 -17.42
N ARG A 73 11.23 11.88 -16.37
CA ARG A 73 11.35 13.29 -15.98
C ARG A 73 11.36 13.43 -14.47
N ASN A 74 12.41 14.12 -14.04
CA ASN A 74 12.72 14.56 -12.70
C ASN A 74 11.60 15.46 -12.13
N THR A 75 11.52 15.50 -10.79
CA THR A 75 10.81 16.44 -9.91
C THR A 75 9.31 16.27 -9.67
N SER A 76 8.99 16.32 -8.36
CA SER A 76 7.74 16.81 -7.78
C SER A 76 6.57 15.83 -7.66
N SER A 77 6.57 15.07 -6.56
CA SER A 77 5.47 15.04 -5.59
C SER A 77 5.88 14.17 -4.40
N ARG A 78 6.68 14.74 -3.50
CA ARG A 78 6.60 14.35 -2.09
C ARG A 78 5.46 15.18 -1.51
N ASP A 79 4.26 14.65 -1.63
CA ASP A 79 3.17 15.02 -0.72
C ASP A 79 3.56 14.41 0.64
N ARG A 80 4.36 15.17 1.40
CA ARG A 80 4.49 15.01 2.85
C ARG A 80 4.01 16.33 3.42
N GLY A 81 2.90 16.26 4.14
CA GLY A 81 2.28 17.41 4.80
C GLY A 81 3.30 18.27 5.52
N GLY A 82 3.21 19.58 5.25
CA GLY A 82 3.83 20.60 6.05
C GLY A 82 3.21 20.55 7.45
N TYR A 83 4.05 20.27 8.44
CA TYR A 83 3.83 20.77 9.78
C TYR A 83 4.22 22.24 9.73
N GLU A 84 3.22 23.11 9.74
CA GLU A 84 3.40 24.54 9.99
C GLU A 84 3.74 24.67 11.48
N ASP A 85 5.03 24.88 11.75
CA ASP A 85 5.58 25.30 13.03
C ASP A 85 5.38 26.82 13.12
N ASP A 86 4.34 27.24 13.82
CA ASP A 86 4.05 28.63 14.18
C ASP A 86 3.44 28.63 15.59
N ASP A 87 4.27 28.44 16.60
CA ASP A 87 4.05 29.01 17.92
C ASP A 87 5.34 29.67 18.39
N GLY A 88 5.29 31.00 18.41
CA GLY A 88 6.43 31.86 18.63
C GLY A 88 6.72 32.19 20.09
N GLU A 89 7.69 33.10 20.17
CA GLU A 89 7.97 34.04 21.26
C GLU A 89 8.98 33.59 22.32
N ASP A 90 10.23 33.91 21.96
CA ASP A 90 11.31 34.41 22.80
C ASP A 90 10.84 35.23 24.02
N LEU A 91 11.22 34.82 25.23
CA LEU A 91 11.41 35.72 26.37
C LEU A 91 12.62 35.24 27.18
N GLU A 92 13.72 35.97 27.02
CA GLU A 92 14.87 35.99 27.94
C GLU A 92 14.45 36.59 29.29
N GLU A 93 14.66 35.86 30.40
CA GLU A 93 14.81 36.47 31.73
C GLU A 93 16.02 35.85 32.44
N ASP A 94 17.13 36.59 32.35
CA ASP A 94 18.34 36.52 33.18
C ASP A 94 17.99 37.04 34.59
N ASP A 95 18.07 36.18 35.61
CA ASP A 95 18.03 36.60 37.02
C ASP A 95 19.37 36.25 37.66
N GLY A 96 20.04 37.29 38.16
CA GLY A 96 21.38 37.25 38.77
C GLY A 96 21.43 36.88 40.24
#